data_AF-A0AAV4DLY3-F1
#
_entry.id   AF-A0AAV4DLY3-F1
#
_cell.length_a   1.000
_cell.length_b   1.000
_cell.length_c   1.000
_cell.angle_alpha   90.00
_cell.angle_beta   90.00
_cell.angle_gamma   90.00
#
_symmetry.space_group_name_H-M   'P 1'
#
loop_
_entity.id
_entity.type
_entity.pdbx_description
1 polymer ?
#
loop_
_entity_poly.entity_id
_entity_poly.type
_entity_poly.pdbx_seq_one_letter_code
_entity_poly.pdbx_strand_id
1 'polypeptide(L)'
;MAGVFKYSSFGGTLTSNSLPLPEDATIVSLEPLPYVFLGDEAYALLRNLMKPYSRRDLNDAKRKYNYRQSRARRIVECASGMLTSK
;
A
#
# COMPACT_ATOMS: atom_id res chain seq x y z
N MET A 1 1.03 -16.75 -2.06
CA MET A 1 0.61 -15.49 -2.74
C MET A 1 1.76 -14.51 -2.95
N ALA A 2 2.61 -14.22 -1.95
CA ALA A 2 3.76 -13.29 -2.13
C ALA A 2 4.75 -13.67 -3.25
N GLY A 3 4.93 -14.97 -3.53
CA GLY A 3 5.75 -15.43 -4.65
C GLY A 3 5.18 -15.00 -6.01
N VAL A 4 3.87 -15.12 -6.22
CA VAL A 4 3.21 -14.73 -7.48
C VAL A 4 3.39 -13.25 -7.75
N PHE A 5 3.29 -12.41 -6.71
CA PHE A 5 3.56 -10.98 -6.85
C PHE A 5 4.96 -10.70 -7.38
N LYS A 6 6.00 -11.27 -6.76
CA LYS A 6 7.40 -11.07 -7.17
C LYS A 6 7.68 -11.50 -8.62
N TYR A 7 7.02 -12.57 -9.09
CA TYR A 7 7.19 -13.08 -10.45
C TYR A 7 6.17 -12.54 -11.45
N SER A 8 5.23 -11.69 -11.02
CA SER A 8 4.28 -11.05 -11.91
C SER A 8 4.94 -9.89 -12.65
N SER A 9 4.42 -9.59 -13.85
CA SER A 9 4.83 -8.39 -14.60
C SER A 9 4.66 -7.12 -13.77
N PHE A 10 3.55 -7.00 -13.03
CA PHE A 10 3.28 -5.88 -12.15
C PHE A 10 4.30 -5.75 -11.01
N GLY A 11 4.61 -6.83 -10.30
CA GLY A 11 5.58 -6.78 -9.20
C GLY A 11 6.99 -6.45 -9.69
N GLY A 12 7.36 -6.95 -10.88
CA GLY A 12 8.60 -6.58 -11.57
C GLY A 12 8.67 -5.09 -11.85
N THR A 13 7.66 -4.53 -12.55
CA THR A 13 7.62 -3.10 -12.92
C THR A 13 7.52 -2.16 -11.73
N LEU A 14 6.81 -2.57 -10.67
CA LEU A 14 6.74 -1.81 -9.42
C LEU A 14 8.11 -1.76 -8.72
N THR A 15 8.84 -2.88 -8.70
CA THR A 15 10.15 -2.96 -8.05
C THR A 15 11.23 -2.24 -8.85
N SER A 16 11.14 -2.24 -10.19
CA SER A 16 12.05 -1.49 -11.07
C SER A 16 11.68 -0.01 -11.24
N ASN A 17 10.67 0.48 -10.52
CA ASN A 17 10.18 1.86 -10.59
C ASN A 17 9.84 2.31 -12.03
N SER A 18 9.32 1.39 -12.85
CA SER A 18 8.99 1.64 -14.26
C SER A 18 7.49 1.80 -14.51
N LEU A 19 6.68 1.80 -13.45
CA LEU A 19 5.27 2.15 -13.55
C LEU A 19 5.13 3.66 -13.79
N PRO A 20 4.16 4.09 -14.62
CA PRO A 20 3.89 5.50 -14.86
C PRO A 20 3.14 6.12 -13.66
N LEU A 21 3.81 6.17 -12.52
CA LEU A 21 3.31 6.84 -11.32
C LEU A 21 3.63 8.33 -11.40
N PRO A 22 2.78 9.20 -10.82
CA PRO A 22 3.11 10.61 -10.68
C PRO A 22 4.40 10.82 -9.88
N GLU A 23 5.06 11.94 -10.11
CA GLU A 23 6.20 12.38 -9.30
C GLU A 23 5.82 12.56 -7.83
N ASP A 24 6.82 12.50 -6.96
CA ASP A 24 6.64 12.63 -5.51
C ASP A 24 5.94 13.96 -5.18
N ALA A 25 4.87 13.89 -4.38
CA ALA A 25 4.08 15.04 -4.01
C ALA A 25 4.59 15.64 -2.69
N THR A 26 4.80 16.95 -2.67
CA THR A 26 5.12 17.67 -1.44
C THR A 26 3.83 17.90 -0.65
N ILE A 27 3.68 17.20 0.48
CA ILE A 27 2.50 17.30 1.33
C ILE A 27 2.90 17.96 2.65
N VAL A 28 2.37 19.17 2.91
CA VAL A 28 2.46 19.88 4.21
C VAL A 28 3.89 20.10 4.71
N SER A 29 4.69 20.89 3.98
CA SER A 29 6.06 21.30 4.35
C SER A 29 7.02 20.17 4.74
N LEU A 30 6.70 18.93 4.37
CA LEU A 30 7.58 17.76 4.51
C LEU A 30 8.37 17.54 3.23
N GLU A 31 9.33 16.62 3.29
CA GLU A 31 9.99 16.09 2.10
C GLU A 31 8.97 15.51 1.10
N PRO A 32 9.27 15.54 -0.21
CA PRO A 32 8.41 14.92 -1.23
C PRO A 32 8.12 13.46 -0.90
N LEU A 33 6.85 13.08 -0.93
CA LEU A 33 6.39 11.73 -0.63
C LEU A 33 5.92 11.01 -1.90
N PRO A 34 6.32 9.73 -2.10
CA PRO A 34 5.88 8.97 -3.25
C PRO A 34 4.41 8.56 -3.13
N TYR A 35 3.77 8.34 -4.27
CA TYR A 35 2.48 7.65 -4.33
C TYR A 35 2.67 6.16 -4.04
N VAL A 36 1.80 5.59 -3.20
CA VAL A 36 1.95 4.21 -2.72
C VAL A 36 0.68 3.39 -2.89
N PHE A 37 0.86 2.11 -3.22
CA PHE A 37 -0.16 1.08 -3.10
C PHE A 37 -0.23 0.56 -1.66
N LEU A 38 -1.41 0.08 -1.24
CA LEU A 38 -1.61 -0.51 0.08
C LEU A 38 -1.68 -2.04 -0.04
N GLY A 39 -0.63 -2.71 0.43
CA GLY A 39 -0.54 -4.17 0.53
C GLY A 39 -0.99 -4.71 1.89
N ASP A 40 -1.17 -6.03 1.96
CA ASP A 40 -1.33 -6.77 3.20
C ASP A 40 0.03 -7.11 3.87
N GLU A 41 0.00 -7.81 5.00
CA GLU A 41 1.20 -8.17 5.78
C GLU A 41 2.16 -9.12 5.04
N ALA A 42 1.66 -9.88 4.04
CA ALA A 42 2.43 -10.85 3.26
C ALA A 42 3.31 -10.18 2.18
N TYR A 43 3.06 -8.92 1.84
CA TYR A 43 3.92 -8.18 0.91
C TYR A 43 5.19 -7.63 1.58
N ALA A 44 6.20 -7.35 0.76
CA ALA A 44 7.37 -6.59 1.21
C ALA A 44 7.05 -5.08 1.22
N LEU A 45 7.70 -4.33 2.11
CA LEU A 45 7.67 -2.87 2.06
C LEU A 45 8.56 -2.42 0.90
N LEU A 46 8.02 -1.62 -0.02
CA LEU A 46 8.74 -1.02 -1.16
C LEU A 46 8.48 0.49 -1.21
N ARG A 47 9.23 1.21 -2.05
CA ARG A 47 9.07 2.67 -2.26
C ARG A 47 7.60 3.05 -2.51
N ASN A 48 6.94 2.33 -3.41
CA ASN A 48 5.56 2.57 -3.82
C ASN A 48 4.59 1.49 -3.31
N LEU A 49 4.96 0.69 -2.30
CA LEU A 49 4.07 -0.32 -1.69
C LEU A 49 4.23 -0.32 -0.17
N MET A 50 3.18 0.15 0.52
CA MET A 50 3.11 0.15 1.96
C MET A 50 2.38 -1.08 2.51
N LYS A 51 2.80 -1.55 3.68
CA LYS A 51 2.18 -2.68 4.37
C LYS A 51 1.88 -2.37 5.83
N PRO A 52 0.96 -3.09 6.50
CA PRO A 52 0.70 -2.88 7.91
C PRO A 52 1.90 -3.29 8.76
N TYR A 53 2.11 -2.60 9.88
CA TYR A 53 3.04 -3.07 10.90
C TYR A 53 2.54 -4.39 11.50
N SER A 54 3.46 -5.31 11.77
CA SER A 54 3.12 -6.57 12.42
C SER A 54 2.54 -6.33 13.81
N ARG A 55 1.60 -7.20 14.22
CA ARG A 55 0.85 -7.04 15.47
C ARG A 55 1.66 -7.31 16.74
N ARG A 56 2.88 -7.83 16.61
CA ARG A 56 3.72 -8.26 17.74
C ARG A 56 4.22 -7.08 18.60
N ASP A 57 4.60 -5.95 17.97
CA ASP A 57 5.21 -4.79 18.67
C ASP A 57 4.58 -3.45 18.25
N LEU A 58 3.28 -3.31 18.51
CA LEU A 58 2.49 -2.13 18.14
C LEU A 58 2.51 -1.04 19.23
N ASN A 59 3.38 -0.05 19.06
CA ASN A 59 3.27 1.24 19.74
C ASN A 59 2.09 2.07 19.20
N ASP A 60 1.71 3.15 19.88
CA ASP A 60 0.55 3.97 19.52
C ASP A 60 0.62 4.55 18.10
N ALA A 61 1.80 4.95 17.64
CA ALA A 61 1.99 5.47 16.30
C ALA A 61 1.73 4.37 15.24
N LYS A 62 2.26 3.17 15.44
CA LYS A 62 2.02 2.00 14.57
C LYS A 62 0.56 1.59 14.59
N ARG A 63 -0.13 1.65 15.75
CA ARG A 63 -1.58 1.40 15.84
C ARG A 63 -2.38 2.40 15.03
N LYS A 64 -2.09 3.70 15.18
CA LYS A 64 -2.74 4.78 14.39
C LYS A 64 -2.54 4.58 12.90
N TYR A 65 -1.32 4.24 12.48
CA TYR A 65 -1.02 3.93 11.07
C TYR A 65 -1.82 2.70 10.59
N ASN A 66 -1.77 1.57 11.30
CA ASN A 66 -2.47 0.34 10.91
C ASN A 66 -4.00 0.57 10.81
N TYR A 67 -4.56 1.39 11.70
CA TYR A 67 -5.96 1.79 11.65
C TYR A 67 -6.28 2.58 10.38
N ARG A 68 -5.47 3.59 10.04
CA ARG A 68 -5.63 4.39 8.81
C ARG A 68 -5.52 3.53 7.55
N GLN A 69 -4.53 2.64 7.50
CA GLN A 69 -4.37 1.73 6.37
C GLN A 69 -5.56 0.77 6.22
N SER A 70 -6.10 0.26 7.32
CA SER A 70 -7.29 -0.61 7.31
C SER A 70 -8.53 0.14 6.84
N ARG A 71 -8.71 1.41 7.25
CA ARG A 71 -9.79 2.27 6.75
C ARG A 71 -9.71 2.49 5.24
N ALA A 72 -8.50 2.74 4.73
CA ALA A 72 -8.29 2.92 3.29
C ALA A 72 -8.63 1.65 2.50
N ARG A 73 -8.17 0.47 2.95
CA ARG A 73 -8.54 -0.82 2.32
C ARG A 73 -10.05 -1.06 2.32
N ARG A 74 -10.72 -0.77 3.44
CA ARG A 74 -12.17 -0.95 3.55
C ARG A 74 -12.94 -0.13 2.51
N ILE A 75 -12.47 1.07 2.15
CA ILE A 75 -13.10 1.89 1.09
C ILE A 75 -13.00 1.19 -0.27
N VAL A 76 -11.82 0.66 -0.60
CA VAL A 76 -11.59 -0.08 -1.85
C VAL A 76 -12.46 -1.34 -1.89
N GLU A 77 -12.49 -2.12 -0.80
CA GLU A 77 -13.30 -3.34 -0.69
C GLU A 77 -14.81 -3.04 -0.81
N CYS A 78 -15.30 -1.99 -0.15
CA CYS A 78 -16.70 -1.57 -0.28
C CYS A 78 -17.03 -1.14 -1.71
N ALA A 79 -16.15 -0.37 -2.37
CA ALA A 79 -16.34 0.05 -3.75
C ALA A 79 -16.37 -1.16 -4.71
N SER A 80 -15.42 -2.08 -4.58
CA SER A 80 -15.43 -3.33 -5.34
C SER A 80 -16.68 -4.15 -5.08
N GLY A 81 -17.12 -4.26 -3.82
CA GLY A 81 -18.35 -4.94 -3.44
C GLY A 81 -19.58 -4.36 -4.15
N MET A 82 -19.71 -3.02 -4.19
CA MET A 82 -20.77 -2.35 -4.93
C MET A 82 -20.71 -2.64 -6.43
N LEU A 83 -19.52 -2.64 -7.04
CA LEU A 83 -19.34 -2.93 -8.47
C LEU A 83 -19.66 -4.39 -8.82
N THR A 84 -19.48 -5.31 -7.88
CA THR A 84 -19.78 -6.74 -8.06
C THR A 84 -21.20 -7.13 -7.64
N SER A 85 -21.92 -6.23 -6.96
CA SER A 85 -23.30 -6.45 -6.56
C SER A 85 -24.18 -6.40 -7.81
N LYS A 86 -24.78 -7.54 -8.14
CA LYS A 86 -25.84 -7.64 -9.15
C LYS A 86 -27.08 -6.87 -8.74
#